data_AF-A0A929SRH6-F1
#
_entry.id   AF-A0A929SRH6-F1
#
_cell.length_a   1.000
_cell.length_b   1.000
_cell.length_c   1.000
_cell.angle_alpha   90.00
_cell.angle_beta   90.00
_cell.angle_gamma   90.00
#
_symmetry.space_group_name_H-M   'P 1'
#
loop_
_entity.id
_entity.type
_entity.pdbx_description
1 polymer ?
#
loop_
_entity_poly.entity_id
_entity_poly.type
_entity_poly.pdbx_seq_one_letter_code
_entity_poly.pdbx_strand_id
1 'polypeptide(L)' 'MSINPDTDEKNIIEILPYISNLLFMTVIPGKGGQKLIQEVLPKIKNISNIIEKEGYGFQISVDRRG' A
#
# COMPACT_ATOMS: atom_id res chain seq x y z
N MET A 1 5.51 5.16 -5.08
CA MET A 1 4.27 4.78 -5.81
C MET A 1 3.08 4.82 -4.86
N SER A 2 1.86 5.06 -5.34
CA SER A 2 0.64 5.00 -4.52
C SER A 2 -0.29 3.88 -4.97
N ILE A 3 -0.89 3.16 -4.02
CA ILE A 3 -1.77 2.01 -4.25
C ILE A 3 -3.18 2.36 -3.81
N ASN A 4 -4.13 2.25 -4.73
CA ASN A 4 -5.55 2.42 -4.43
C ASN A 4 -6.09 1.23 -3.65
N PRO A 5 -7.15 1.41 -2.85
CA PRO A 5 -7.78 0.31 -2.11
C PRO A 5 -8.22 -0.86 -3.00
N ASP A 6 -8.61 -0.58 -4.25
CA ASP A 6 -9.06 -1.55 -5.25
C ASP A 6 -7.93 -2.29 -5.97
N THR A 7 -6.68 -1.83 -5.84
CA THR A 7 -5.52 -2.45 -6.48
C THR A 7 -5.17 -3.76 -5.74
N ASP A 8 -5.11 -4.88 -6.48
CA ASP A 8 -4.61 -6.15 -5.95
C ASP A 8 -3.11 -6.03 -5.67
N GLU A 9 -2.69 -6.35 -4.44
CA GLU A 9 -1.30 -6.28 -4.03
C GLU A 9 -0.38 -7.23 -4.81
N LYS A 10 -0.92 -8.28 -5.43
CA LYS A 10 -0.13 -9.19 -6.27
C LYS A 10 0.45 -8.48 -7.49
N ASN A 11 -0.27 -7.47 -8.01
CA ASN A 11 0.17 -6.69 -9.17
C ASN A 11 1.38 -5.81 -8.86
N ILE A 12 1.73 -5.63 -7.59
CA ILE A 12 2.84 -4.77 -7.17
C ILE A 12 4.06 -5.54 -6.68
N ILE A 13 3.99 -6.86 -6.54
CA ILE A 13 5.12 -7.67 -6.02
C ILE A 13 6.33 -7.56 -6.95
N GLU A 14 6.11 -7.68 -8.26
CA GLU A 14 7.18 -7.66 -9.26
C GLU A 14 7.92 -6.32 -9.36
N ILE A 15 7.27 -5.23 -8.93
CA ILE A 15 7.86 -3.89 -8.97
C ILE A 15 8.60 -3.52 -7.68
N LEU A 16 8.38 -4.24 -6.57
CA LEU A 16 9.02 -3.94 -5.27
C LEU A 16 10.54 -3.77 -5.35
N PRO A 17 11.31 -4.55 -6.15
CA PRO A 17 12.76 -4.36 -6.25
C PRO A 17 13.20 -3.02 -6.88
N TYR A 18 12.30 -2.32 -7.59
CA TYR A 18 12.61 -1.14 -8.40
C TYR A 18 12.12 0.18 -7.78
N ILE A 19 11.45 0.10 -6.63
CA ILE A 19 10.96 1.28 -5.91
C ILE A 19 11.55 1.29 -4.50
N SER A 20 11.46 2.43 -3.82
CA SER A 20 11.93 2.60 -2.44
C SER A 20 10.85 3.07 -1.48
N ASN A 21 9.67 3.45 -2.01
CA ASN A 21 8.55 3.95 -1.24
C ASN A 21 7.19 3.55 -1.84
N LEU A 22 6.29 3.13 -0.95
CA LEU A 22 4.92 2.74 -1.28
C LEU A 22 3.94 3.42 -0.33
N LEU A 23 2.94 4.09 -0.91
CA LEU A 23 1.87 4.75 -0.21
C LEU A 23 0.57 3.96 -0.39
N PHE A 24 0.00 3.45 0.69
CA PHE A 24 -1.33 2.82 0.66
C PHE A 24 -2.41 3.86 0.90
N MET A 25 -3.33 4.00 -0.04
CA MET A 25 -4.52 4.82 0.14
C MET A 25 -5.56 4.01 0.91
N THR A 26 -6.08 4.58 1.99
CA THR A 26 -7.06 3.92 2.87
C THR A 26 -8.49 4.37 2.66
N VAL A 27 -8.70 5.20 1.64
CA VAL A 27 -9.97 5.79 1.20
C VAL A 27 -9.95 5.90 -0.33
N ILE A 28 -11.09 6.15 -0.96
CA ILE A 28 -11.12 6.41 -2.41
C ILE A 28 -10.61 7.84 -2.65
N PRO A 29 -9.59 8.06 -3.49
CA PRO A 29 -9.07 9.41 -3.74
C PRO A 29 -10.14 10.34 -4.30
N GLY A 30 -10.08 11.62 -3.90
CA GLY A 30 -10.98 12.66 -4.39
C GLY A 30 -12.37 12.68 -3.77
N LYS A 31 -12.62 11.92 -2.69
CA LYS A 31 -13.88 11.94 -1.94
C LYS A 31 -13.68 12.25 -0.45
N GLY A 32 -14.30 13.35 -0.01
CA GLY A 32 -14.36 13.84 1.37
C GLY A 32 -15.05 12.91 2.37
N GLY A 33 -14.52 12.81 3.58
CA GLY A 33 -15.24 12.30 4.75
C GLY A 33 -15.45 10.78 4.76
N GLN A 34 -14.60 10.05 4.05
CA GLN A 34 -14.71 8.60 3.96
C GLN A 34 -14.12 7.91 5.19
N LYS A 35 -14.71 6.76 5.53
CA LYS A 35 -14.16 5.86 6.54
C LYS A 35 -12.97 5.09 5.98
N LEU A 36 -12.08 4.66 6.88
CA LEU A 36 -11.01 3.71 6.59
C LEU A 36 -11.58 2.44 5.92
N ILE A 37 -11.04 2.10 4.75
CA ILE A 37 -11.26 0.84 4.05
C ILE A 37 -10.35 -0.22 4.71
N GLN A 38 -10.96 -1.07 5.53
CA GLN A 38 -10.24 -2.03 6.39
C GLN A 38 -9.54 -3.12 5.58
N GLU A 39 -10.04 -3.42 4.38
CA GLU A 39 -9.50 -4.38 3.42
C GLU A 39 -8.09 -4.02 2.94
N VAL A 40 -7.63 -2.78 3.17
CA VAL A 40 -6.26 -2.34 2.87
C VAL A 40 -5.26 -2.85 3.92
N LEU A 41 -5.68 -3.07 5.17
CA LEU A 41 -4.76 -3.49 6.24
C LEU A 41 -4.09 -4.85 5.98
N PRO A 42 -4.80 -5.89 5.52
CA PRO A 42 -4.15 -7.15 5.11
C PRO A 42 -3.13 -6.95 3.99
N LYS A 43 -3.39 -6.06 3.03
CA LYS A 43 -2.48 -5.76 1.92
C LYS A 43 -1.17 -5.16 2.41
N ILE A 44 -1.27 -4.18 3.32
CA ILE A 44 -0.11 -3.57 3.98
C ILE A 44 0.72 -4.64 4.69
N LYS A 45 0.07 -5.52 5.46
CA LYS A 45 0.75 -6.59 6.20
C LYS A 45 1.47 -7.57 5.26
N ASN A 46 0.81 -8.00 4.19
CA ASN A 46 1.39 -8.92 3.21
C ASN A 46 2.64 -8.33 2.55
N ILE A 47 2.56 -7.06 2.12
CA ILE A 47 3.67 -6.37 1.46
C ILE A 47 4.81 -6.09 2.44
N SER A 48 4.51 -5.70 3.69
CA SER A 48 5.53 -5.54 4.74
C SER A 48 6.32 -6.83 4.96
N ASN A 49 5.63 -7.98 5.06
CA ASN A 49 6.29 -9.26 5.23
C ASN A 49 7.20 -9.64 4.05
N ILE A 50 6.79 -9.32 2.81
CA ILE A 50 7.61 -9.57 1.62
C ILE A 50 8.86 -8.68 1.66
N ILE A 51 8.70 -7.39 1.94
CA ILE A 51 9.81 -6.44 2.04
C ILE A 51 10.83 -6.87 3.09
N GLU A 52 10.36 -7.27 4.29
CA GLU A 52 11.22 -7.75 5.38
C GLU A 52 11.97 -9.03 4.98
N LYS A 53 11.28 -9.98 4.35
CA LYS A 53 11.87 -11.25 3.93
C LYS A 53 12.94 -11.07 2.84
N GLU A 54 12.69 -10.20 1.87
CA GLU A 54 13.58 -9.98 0.73
C GLU A 54 14.68 -8.95 1.02
N GLY A 55 14.63 -8.28 2.19
CA GLY A 55 15.64 -7.32 2.62
C GLY A 55 15.62 -6.00 1.84
N TYR A 56 14.46 -5.61 1.31
CA TYR A 56 14.35 -4.34 0.58
C TYR A 56 14.42 -3.16 1.58
N GLY A 57 15.33 -2.22 1.32
CA GLY A 57 15.41 -0.95 2.05
C GLY A 57 14.23 -0.06 1.67
N PHE A 58 13.09 -0.28 2.31
CA PHE A 58 11.81 0.18 1.78
C PHE A 58 10.97 0.92 2.82
N GLN A 59 10.34 2.02 2.40
CA GLN A 59 9.42 2.80 3.23
C GLN A 59 7.96 2.51 2.86
N ILE A 60 7.14 2.15 3.85
CA ILE A 60 5.69 2.05 3.71
C ILE A 60 5.04 3.24 4.41
N SER A 61 4.15 3.93 3.70
CA SER A 61 3.34 5.03 4.22
C SER A 61 1.85 4.76 4.00
N VAL A 62 1.01 5.41 4.80
CA VAL A 62 -0.45 5.28 4.73
C VAL A 62 -1.06 6.67 4.53
N ASP A 63 -1.85 6.86 3.47
CA ASP A 63 -2.64 8.07 3.28
C ASP A 63 -4.05 7.86 3.82
N ARG A 64 -4.51 8.83 4.62
CA ARG A 64 -5.86 8.89 5.20
C ARG A 64 -6.66 10.08 4.69
N ARG A 65 -6.15 10.85 3.72
CA ARG A 65 -6.84 12.03 3.21
C ARG A 65 -7.92 11.64 2.20
N GLY A 66 -9.16 11.64 2.71
CA GLY A 66 -10.40 11.66 1.95
C GLY A 66 -11.17 12.89 2.36
#